data_AF-R9WRP9-F1
#
_entry.id   AF-R9WRP9-F1
#
_cell.length_a   1.000
_cell.length_b   1.000
_cell.length_c   1.000
_cell.angle_alpha   90.00
_cell.angle_beta   90.00
_cell.angle_gamma   90.00
#
_symmetry.space_group_name_H-M   'P 1'
#
loop_
_entity.id
_entity.type
_entity.pdbx_description
1 polymer ?
#
loop_
_entity_poly.entity_id
_entity_poly.type
_entity_poly.pdbx_seq_one_letter_code
_entity_poly.pdbx_strand_id
1 'polypeptide(L)'
;MLFKKILSSTFQFVKGVFLWIQDINLIFIKKHYCSDYQKKLKKIERLFRLDYLQSSLISIRFASIYAFIFYGLFGLADIFCLPETKFVSIPIRIGVCITAMIWLLTSFFENFFKKFNQIIIVFVTLIASGGIIYMIASSRSTELGYTTYYAGLILVMFYIFLFSRLLFLNAMLVALFIVAGYGIIAVIYQNSLSSFQNTGLFINNTIFLAILCVVGSIACYLFEQNSRLDFLTRYTIAYKAQELLAYYEHTNPTPKELLDMINGIRHSPRKLQEFLTEILAFQSSKSGKN
;
A
#
# COMPACT_ATOMS: atom_id res chain seq x y z
N MET A 1 -7.14 36.29 1.76
CA MET A 1 -7.04 35.88 3.19
C MET A 1 -7.81 34.58 3.50
N LEU A 2 -9.06 34.44 3.05
CA LEU A 2 -9.86 33.20 3.22
C LEU A 2 -9.19 31.93 2.64
N PHE A 3 -8.60 32.04 1.45
CA PHE A 3 -7.99 30.90 0.75
C PHE A 3 -6.80 30.28 1.51
N LYS A 4 -5.92 31.12 2.05
CA LYS A 4 -4.80 30.69 2.92
C LYS A 4 -5.31 29.97 4.17
N LYS A 5 -6.45 30.40 4.70
CA LYS A 5 -7.09 29.84 5.90
C LYS A 5 -7.75 28.48 5.62
N ILE A 6 -8.40 28.35 4.46
CA ILE A 6 -8.98 27.07 4.00
C ILE A 6 -7.86 26.06 3.70
N LEU A 7 -6.82 26.49 2.99
CA LEU A 7 -5.66 25.64 2.67
C LEU A 7 -4.90 25.20 3.93
N SER A 8 -4.74 26.08 4.92
CA SER A 8 -4.14 25.68 6.20
C SER A 8 -5.04 24.75 7.00
N SER A 9 -6.36 24.92 6.91
CA SER A 9 -7.34 24.08 7.59
C SER A 9 -7.42 22.68 6.97
N THR A 10 -7.38 22.56 5.65
CA THR A 10 -7.31 21.25 4.97
C THR A 10 -5.96 20.58 5.22
N PHE A 11 -4.87 21.34 5.23
CA PHE A 11 -3.55 20.81 5.60
C PHE A 11 -3.51 20.32 7.06
N GLN A 12 -4.12 21.05 7.99
CA GLN A 12 -4.26 20.61 9.39
C GLN A 12 -5.18 19.39 9.53
N PHE A 13 -6.27 19.32 8.76
CA PHE A 13 -7.16 18.16 8.75
C PHE A 13 -6.46 16.92 8.19
N VAL A 14 -5.76 17.05 7.05
CA VAL A 14 -4.95 15.96 6.47
C VAL A 14 -3.83 15.56 7.42
N LYS A 15 -3.19 16.50 8.12
CA LYS A 15 -2.20 16.20 9.16
C LYS A 15 -2.83 15.49 10.35
N GLY A 16 -4.03 15.87 10.76
CA GLY A 16 -4.81 15.21 11.81
C GLY A 16 -5.20 13.78 11.42
N VAL A 17 -5.69 13.59 10.20
CA VAL A 17 -6.00 12.26 9.63
C VAL A 17 -4.72 11.44 9.46
N PHE A 18 -3.61 12.04 9.04
CA PHE A 18 -2.31 11.35 8.94
C PHE A 18 -1.78 10.91 10.29
N LEU A 19 -1.87 11.76 11.33
CA LEU A 19 -1.51 11.42 12.71
C LEU A 19 -2.44 10.34 13.28
N TRP A 20 -3.74 10.45 13.03
CA TRP A 20 -4.74 9.47 13.47
C TRP A 20 -4.57 8.12 12.76
N ILE A 21 -4.23 8.12 11.47
CA ILE A 21 -3.88 6.90 10.73
C ILE A 21 -2.52 6.37 11.17
N GLN A 22 -1.55 7.21 11.54
CA GLN A 22 -0.29 6.78 12.18
C GLN A 22 -0.54 6.08 13.53
N ASP A 23 -1.50 6.56 14.32
CA ASP A 23 -1.90 5.94 15.58
C ASP A 23 -2.59 4.58 15.35
N ILE A 24 -3.30 4.43 14.23
CA ILE A 24 -3.91 3.17 13.76
C ILE A 24 -2.88 2.21 13.13
N ASN A 25 -1.72 2.73 12.72
CA ASN A 25 -0.64 2.01 12.07
C ASN A 25 0.36 1.47 13.09
N LEU A 26 -0.05 0.49 13.93
CA LEU A 26 0.85 -0.44 14.63
C LEU A 26 2.17 0.12 15.24
N ILE A 27 2.19 1.39 15.67
CA ILE A 27 3.14 1.91 16.67
C ILE A 27 2.58 1.63 18.08
N PHE A 28 1.60 0.74 18.20
CA PHE A 28 1.19 0.18 19.49
C PHE A 28 2.27 -0.69 20.16
N ILE A 29 3.42 -0.90 19.52
CA ILE A 29 4.54 -1.65 20.09
C ILE A 29 5.83 -0.83 20.02
N LYS A 30 5.89 0.33 20.69
CA LYS A 30 7.17 0.79 21.27
C LYS A 30 7.05 1.98 22.23
N LYS A 31 7.01 1.64 23.53
CA LYS A 31 7.99 2.18 24.49
C LYS A 31 8.19 1.32 25.75
N HIS A 32 7.26 0.39 26.05
CA HIS A 32 7.30 -0.38 27.32
C HIS A 32 7.54 -1.90 27.21
N TYR A 33 7.84 -2.46 26.03
CA TYR A 33 8.13 -3.90 25.90
C TYR A 33 9.63 -4.21 25.90
N CYS A 34 10.00 -5.29 26.60
CA CYS A 34 11.35 -5.85 26.70
C CYS A 34 11.99 -6.10 25.31
N SER A 35 13.32 -5.96 25.22
CA SER A 35 14.13 -6.11 23.99
C SER A 35 13.81 -7.40 23.20
N ASP A 36 13.55 -8.51 23.89
CA ASP A 36 13.28 -9.79 23.24
C ASP A 36 11.93 -9.83 22.52
N TYR A 37 10.92 -9.14 23.05
CA TYR A 37 9.63 -9.02 22.37
C TYR A 37 9.75 -8.25 21.06
N GLN A 38 10.58 -7.20 21.04
CA GLN A 38 10.84 -6.41 19.83
C GLN A 38 11.57 -7.23 18.75
N LYS A 39 12.52 -8.09 19.14
CA LYS A 39 13.20 -9.00 18.22
C LYS A 39 12.20 -9.98 17.59
N LYS A 40 11.31 -10.57 18.40
CA LYS A 40 10.27 -11.49 17.93
C LYS A 40 9.32 -10.80 16.94
N LEU A 41 8.89 -9.58 17.24
CA LEU A 41 8.03 -8.80 16.35
C LEU A 41 8.70 -8.50 15.00
N LYS A 42 9.98 -8.08 15.01
CA LYS A 42 10.74 -7.86 13.77
C LYS A 42 10.86 -9.12 12.92
N LYS A 43 11.02 -10.29 13.55
CA LYS A 43 11.06 -11.58 12.84
C LYS A 43 9.72 -11.87 12.17
N ILE A 44 8.61 -11.69 12.88
CA ILE A 44 7.26 -11.89 12.34
C ILE A 44 6.98 -10.92 11.19
N GLU A 45 7.32 -9.64 11.32
CA GLU A 45 7.17 -8.64 10.25
C GLU A 45 7.98 -9.00 9.00
N ARG A 46 9.20 -9.52 9.17
CA ARG A 46 10.01 -10.00 8.05
C ARG A 46 9.35 -11.18 7.34
N LEU A 47 8.79 -12.13 8.08
CA LEU A 47 8.07 -13.28 7.53
C LEU A 47 6.80 -12.82 6.80
N PHE A 48 6.03 -11.89 7.38
CA PHE A 48 4.88 -11.28 6.73
C PHE A 48 5.25 -10.66 5.38
N ARG A 49 6.33 -9.88 5.32
CA ARG A 49 6.75 -9.24 4.06
C ARG A 49 7.11 -10.26 2.98
N LEU A 50 7.75 -11.37 3.35
CA LEU A 50 8.06 -12.43 2.40
C LEU A 50 6.80 -13.13 1.88
N ASP A 51 5.87 -13.48 2.78
CA ASP A 51 4.58 -14.09 2.45
C ASP A 51 3.71 -13.15 1.59
N TYR A 52 3.64 -11.88 1.97
CA TYR A 52 2.90 -10.85 1.24
C TYR A 52 3.43 -10.68 -0.19
N LEU A 53 4.75 -10.72 -0.38
CA LEU A 53 5.35 -10.65 -1.71
C LEU A 53 4.94 -11.86 -2.55
N GLN A 54 5.10 -13.07 -2.01
CA GLN A 54 4.81 -14.30 -2.74
C GLN A 54 3.33 -14.42 -3.12
N SER A 55 2.43 -14.13 -2.18
CA SER A 55 0.98 -14.13 -2.42
C SER A 55 0.53 -13.02 -3.38
N SER A 56 1.27 -11.91 -3.47
CA SER A 56 0.92 -10.77 -4.33
C SER A 56 1.52 -10.83 -5.74
N LEU A 57 2.41 -11.79 -6.05
CA LEU A 57 3.14 -11.82 -7.33
C LEU A 57 2.22 -11.81 -8.55
N ILE A 58 1.18 -12.65 -8.53
CA ILE A 58 0.22 -12.75 -9.64
C ILE A 58 -0.55 -11.43 -9.80
N SER A 59 -1.05 -10.87 -8.70
CA SER A 59 -1.74 -9.57 -8.71
C SER A 59 -0.84 -8.45 -9.22
N ILE A 60 0.43 -8.43 -8.83
CA ILE A 60 1.40 -7.44 -9.29
C ILE A 60 1.62 -7.55 -10.80
N ARG A 61 1.78 -8.76 -11.35
CA ARG A 61 1.94 -8.96 -12.80
C ARG A 61 0.73 -8.46 -13.57
N PHE A 62 -0.47 -8.80 -13.13
CA PHE A 62 -1.70 -8.26 -13.73
C PHE A 62 -1.81 -6.75 -13.59
N ALA A 63 -1.41 -6.18 -12.44
CA ALA A 63 -1.37 -4.75 -12.25
C ALA A 63 -0.36 -4.07 -13.19
N SER A 64 0.81 -4.66 -13.46
CA SER A 64 1.77 -4.10 -14.43
C SER A 64 1.21 -4.12 -15.86
N ILE A 65 0.51 -5.19 -16.26
CA ILE A 65 -0.15 -5.29 -17.56
C ILE A 65 -1.27 -4.25 -17.68
N TYR A 66 -2.10 -4.13 -16.63
CA TYR A 66 -3.14 -3.10 -16.56
C TYR A 66 -2.53 -1.69 -16.70
N ALA A 67 -1.46 -1.40 -15.95
CA ALA A 67 -0.77 -0.11 -16.04
C ALA A 67 -0.28 0.17 -17.46
N PHE A 68 0.36 -0.80 -18.12
CA PHE A 68 0.82 -0.65 -19.50
C PHE A 68 -0.32 -0.35 -20.48
N ILE A 69 -1.39 -1.15 -20.44
CA ILE A 69 -2.51 -1.02 -21.38
C ILE A 69 -3.25 0.30 -21.15
N PHE A 70 -3.70 0.55 -19.92
CA PHE A 70 -4.54 1.72 -19.64
C PHE A 70 -3.75 3.02 -19.75
N TYR A 71 -2.53 3.07 -19.22
CA TYR A 71 -1.70 4.28 -19.33
C TYR A 71 -1.30 4.57 -20.78
N GLY A 72 -1.02 3.54 -21.57
CA GLY A 72 -0.70 3.64 -22.99
C GLY A 72 -1.90 4.05 -23.84
N LEU A 73 -3.09 3.51 -23.58
CA LEU A 73 -4.31 3.81 -24.34
C LEU A 73 -4.72 5.29 -24.26
N PHE A 74 -4.45 5.95 -23.13
CA PHE A 74 -4.62 7.40 -23.02
C PHE A 74 -3.71 8.21 -23.96
N GLY A 75 -2.68 7.62 -24.57
CA GLY A 75 -1.92 8.26 -25.64
C GLY A 75 -2.75 8.56 -26.88
N LEU A 76 -3.81 7.80 -27.14
CA LEU A 76 -4.77 8.12 -28.20
C LEU A 76 -5.61 9.34 -27.82
N ALA A 77 -5.98 9.46 -26.54
CA ALA A 77 -6.73 10.62 -26.04
C ALA A 77 -5.89 11.91 -26.09
N ASP A 78 -4.57 11.82 -25.92
CA ASP A 78 -3.66 12.98 -26.02
C ASP A 78 -3.70 13.66 -27.39
N ILE A 79 -3.96 12.93 -28.47
CA ILE A 79 -4.04 13.50 -29.82
C ILE A 79 -5.15 14.57 -29.89
N PHE A 80 -6.24 14.35 -29.14
CA PHE A 80 -7.40 15.24 -29.10
C PHE A 80 -7.31 16.23 -27.94
N CYS A 81 -6.81 15.81 -26.78
CA CYS A 81 -6.79 16.64 -25.57
C CYS A 81 -5.58 17.56 -25.47
N LEU A 82 -4.45 17.19 -26.09
CA LEU A 82 -3.18 17.91 -26.10
C LEU A 82 -2.61 18.00 -27.54
N PRO A 83 -3.36 18.55 -28.51
CA PRO A 83 -2.96 18.53 -29.92
C PRO A 83 -1.63 19.26 -30.19
N GLU A 84 -1.30 20.29 -29.40
CA GLU A 84 -0.06 21.07 -29.51
C GLU A 84 1.04 20.47 -28.63
N THR A 85 0.67 19.95 -27.46
CA THR A 85 1.60 19.37 -26.47
C THR A 85 1.86 17.87 -26.69
N LYS A 86 1.28 17.25 -27.72
CA LYS A 86 1.44 15.81 -28.04
C LYS A 86 2.89 15.36 -28.20
N PHE A 87 3.76 16.24 -28.70
CA PHE A 87 5.19 15.96 -28.88
C PHE A 87 5.93 15.81 -27.55
N VAL A 88 5.36 16.34 -26.47
CA VAL A 88 5.83 16.15 -25.09
C VAL A 88 5.12 14.97 -24.44
N SER A 89 3.80 14.84 -24.64
CA SER A 89 2.98 13.84 -23.95
C SER A 89 3.26 12.40 -24.41
N ILE A 90 3.41 12.17 -25.71
CA ILE A 90 3.61 10.83 -26.29
C ILE A 90 4.93 10.21 -25.83
N PRO A 91 6.10 10.90 -25.88
CA PRO A 91 7.35 10.36 -25.35
C PRO A 91 7.27 10.02 -23.87
N ILE A 92 6.60 10.85 -23.06
CA ILE A 92 6.40 10.57 -21.62
C ILE A 92 5.63 9.27 -21.44
N ARG A 93 4.55 9.06 -22.20
CA ARG A 93 3.77 7.81 -22.12
C ARG A 93 4.59 6.60 -22.52
N ILE A 94 5.32 6.68 -23.63
CA ILE A 94 6.19 5.59 -24.07
C ILE A 94 7.23 5.26 -23.00
N GLY A 95 7.88 6.26 -22.41
CA GLY A 95 8.85 6.06 -21.33
C GLY A 95 8.25 5.37 -20.10
N VAL A 96 7.04 5.79 -19.68
CA VAL A 96 6.33 5.16 -18.56
C VAL A 96 5.95 3.71 -18.89
N CYS A 97 5.42 3.45 -20.09
CA CYS A 97 5.05 2.11 -20.53
C CYS A 97 6.26 1.16 -20.61
N ILE A 98 7.40 1.65 -21.11
CA ILE A 98 8.66 0.88 -21.11
C ILE A 98 9.07 0.56 -19.68
N THR A 99 9.02 1.55 -18.77
CA THR A 99 9.36 1.35 -17.35
C THR A 99 8.45 0.30 -16.69
N ALA A 100 7.14 0.35 -16.98
CA ALA A 100 6.17 -0.64 -16.50
C ALA A 100 6.46 -2.05 -17.05
N MET A 101 6.88 -2.18 -18.31
CA MET A 101 7.27 -3.45 -18.90
C MET A 101 8.57 -4.01 -18.33
N ILE A 102 9.59 -3.17 -18.15
CA ILE A 102 10.82 -3.57 -17.45
C ILE A 102 10.47 -4.08 -16.06
N TRP A 103 9.58 -3.40 -15.33
CA TRP A 103 9.14 -3.86 -14.02
C TRP A 103 8.41 -5.22 -14.08
N LEU A 104 7.50 -5.42 -15.05
CA LEU A 104 6.88 -6.72 -15.27
C LEU A 104 7.94 -7.83 -15.46
N LEU A 105 8.98 -7.57 -16.24
CA LEU A 105 10.09 -8.51 -16.44
C LEU A 105 10.87 -8.77 -15.15
N THR A 106 11.13 -7.75 -14.32
CA THR A 106 11.80 -7.94 -13.02
C THR A 106 11.02 -8.85 -12.07
N SER A 107 9.69 -8.93 -12.21
CA SER A 107 8.84 -9.81 -11.40
C SER A 107 9.06 -11.32 -11.62
N PHE A 108 9.82 -11.70 -12.66
CA PHE A 108 10.22 -13.08 -12.91
C PHE A 108 11.54 -13.45 -12.22
N PHE A 109 12.32 -12.46 -11.75
CA PHE A 109 13.57 -12.69 -11.03
C PHE A 109 13.34 -12.64 -9.51
N GLU A 110 13.00 -13.78 -8.92
CA GLU A 110 12.56 -13.86 -7.51
C GLU A 110 13.49 -13.19 -6.51
N ASN A 111 14.80 -13.40 -6.62
CA ASN A 111 15.77 -12.90 -5.64
C ASN A 111 15.87 -11.37 -5.64
N PHE A 112 15.83 -10.76 -6.83
CA PHE A 112 15.84 -9.31 -6.97
C PHE A 112 14.52 -8.70 -6.50
N PHE A 113 13.41 -9.31 -6.93
CA PHE A 113 12.07 -8.86 -6.61
C PHE A 113 11.78 -8.90 -5.10
N LYS A 114 12.20 -9.97 -4.40
CA LYS A 114 12.01 -10.12 -2.95
C LYS A 114 12.59 -8.96 -2.14
N LYS A 115 13.68 -8.34 -2.60
CA LYS A 115 14.37 -7.27 -1.88
C LYS A 115 13.88 -5.88 -2.26
N PHE A 116 13.58 -5.64 -3.54
CA PHE A 116 13.37 -4.30 -4.06
C PHE A 116 11.94 -3.99 -4.51
N ASN A 117 11.01 -4.94 -4.47
CA ASN A 117 9.66 -4.77 -5.04
C ASN A 117 8.96 -3.46 -4.61
N GLN A 118 8.81 -3.21 -3.31
CA GLN A 118 8.12 -2.00 -2.83
C GLN A 118 8.78 -0.70 -3.32
N ILE A 119 10.11 -0.67 -3.34
CA ILE A 119 10.88 0.49 -3.81
C ILE A 119 10.65 0.69 -5.31
N ILE A 120 10.71 -0.39 -6.09
CA ILE A 120 10.50 -0.34 -7.55
C ILE A 120 9.09 0.15 -7.86
N ILE A 121 8.05 -0.37 -7.19
CA ILE A 121 6.66 0.05 -7.42
C ILE A 121 6.49 1.54 -7.10
N VAL A 122 7.09 2.02 -6.00
CA VAL A 122 7.11 3.46 -5.68
C VAL A 122 7.75 4.26 -6.81
N PHE A 123 8.92 3.85 -7.30
CA PHE A 123 9.59 4.55 -8.40
C PHE A 123 8.75 4.55 -9.69
N VAL A 124 8.19 3.42 -10.09
CA VAL A 124 7.35 3.31 -11.30
C VAL A 124 6.13 4.23 -11.19
N THR A 125 5.45 4.23 -10.04
CA THR A 125 4.26 5.06 -9.81
C THR A 125 4.60 6.54 -9.69
N LEU A 126 5.77 6.90 -9.14
CA LEU A 126 6.29 8.28 -9.15
C LEU A 126 6.63 8.76 -10.55
N ILE A 127 7.26 7.92 -11.38
CA ILE A 127 7.57 8.27 -12.79
C ILE A 127 6.27 8.46 -13.58
N ALA A 128 5.28 7.56 -13.42
CA ALA A 128 3.98 7.67 -14.07
C ALA A 128 3.22 8.94 -13.65
N SER A 129 3.07 9.17 -12.35
CA SER A 129 2.38 10.36 -11.84
C SER A 129 3.12 11.66 -12.16
N GLY A 130 4.44 11.68 -11.99
CA GLY A 130 5.31 12.80 -12.36
C GLY A 130 5.22 13.14 -13.85
N GLY A 131 5.11 12.12 -14.71
CA GLY A 131 4.86 12.29 -16.14
C GLY A 131 3.56 13.06 -16.41
N ILE A 132 2.45 12.68 -15.76
CA ILE A 132 1.18 13.41 -15.90
C ILE A 132 1.28 14.83 -15.34
N ILE A 133 1.90 15.02 -14.17
CA ILE A 133 2.10 16.34 -13.57
C ILE A 133 2.90 17.24 -14.53
N TYR A 134 3.93 16.71 -15.18
CA TYR A 134 4.72 17.45 -16.17
C TYR A 134 3.95 17.75 -17.45
N MET A 135 3.10 16.82 -17.93
CA MET A 135 2.20 17.08 -19.06
C MET A 135 1.23 18.22 -18.75
N ILE A 136 0.66 18.25 -17.54
CA ILE A 136 -0.20 19.35 -17.07
C ILE A 136 0.59 20.67 -17.05
N ALA A 137 1.83 20.67 -16.56
CA ALA A 137 2.68 21.86 -16.52
C ALA A 137 3.02 22.41 -17.90
N SER A 138 3.20 21.52 -18.88
CA SER A 138 3.60 21.88 -20.26
C SER A 138 2.41 22.19 -21.16
N SER A 139 1.20 21.78 -20.76
CA SER A 139 -0.02 22.01 -21.54
C SER A 139 -0.37 23.50 -21.66
N ARG A 140 -0.95 23.88 -22.80
CA ARG A 140 -1.38 25.26 -23.05
C ARG A 140 -2.79 25.48 -22.54
N SER A 141 -3.09 26.71 -22.13
CA SER A 141 -4.43 27.08 -21.61
C SER A 141 -5.58 26.87 -22.61
N THR A 142 -5.28 26.80 -23.91
CA THR A 142 -6.23 26.48 -24.99
C THR A 142 -6.53 24.99 -25.12
N GLU A 143 -5.70 24.12 -24.54
CA GLU A 143 -5.84 22.68 -24.65
C GLU A 143 -6.75 22.12 -23.55
N LEU A 144 -7.59 21.13 -23.91
CA LEU A 144 -8.47 20.46 -22.95
C LEU A 144 -7.68 19.80 -21.80
N GLY A 145 -6.49 19.27 -22.10
CA GLY A 145 -5.65 18.60 -21.11
C GLY A 145 -5.23 19.51 -19.96
N TYR A 146 -5.14 20.83 -20.18
CA TYR A 146 -4.77 21.81 -19.15
C TYR A 146 -5.71 21.80 -17.95
N THR A 147 -7.01 21.59 -18.18
CA THR A 147 -8.03 21.59 -17.12
C THR A 147 -8.47 20.18 -16.71
N THR A 148 -8.34 19.19 -17.60
CA THR A 148 -8.96 17.86 -17.42
C THR A 148 -7.99 16.77 -16.95
N TYR A 149 -6.67 16.92 -17.11
CA TYR A 149 -5.72 15.83 -16.84
C TYR A 149 -5.54 15.49 -15.35
N TYR A 150 -6.12 16.26 -14.44
CA TYR A 150 -6.29 15.83 -13.05
C TYR A 150 -7.09 14.51 -12.94
N ALA A 151 -7.99 14.23 -13.88
CA ALA A 151 -8.70 12.95 -13.97
C ALA A 151 -7.74 11.79 -14.26
N GLY A 152 -6.65 12.03 -15.01
CA GLY A 152 -5.58 11.05 -15.19
C GLY A 152 -4.85 10.76 -13.87
N LEU A 153 -4.59 11.79 -13.05
CA LEU A 153 -4.02 11.61 -11.71
C LEU A 153 -4.95 10.81 -10.79
N ILE A 154 -6.26 11.02 -10.88
CA ILE A 154 -7.27 10.22 -10.17
C ILE A 154 -7.13 8.73 -10.51
N LEU A 155 -7.01 8.39 -11.80
CA LEU A 155 -6.83 6.99 -12.21
C LEU A 155 -5.52 6.38 -11.71
N VAL A 156 -4.43 7.15 -11.70
CA VAL A 156 -3.16 6.70 -11.12
C VAL A 156 -3.28 6.49 -9.60
N MET A 157 -4.04 7.32 -8.89
CA MET A 157 -4.29 7.12 -7.45
C MET A 157 -5.13 5.85 -7.20
N PHE A 158 -6.14 5.57 -8.01
CA PHE A 158 -6.86 4.30 -7.94
C PHE A 158 -5.93 3.10 -8.15
N TYR A 159 -5.04 3.19 -9.14
CA TYR A 159 -4.02 2.17 -9.36
C TYR A 159 -3.14 1.96 -8.11
N ILE A 160 -2.63 3.05 -7.53
CA ILE A 160 -1.78 3.02 -6.34
C ILE A 160 -2.49 2.34 -5.16
N PHE A 161 -3.72 2.75 -4.84
CA PHE A 161 -4.39 2.26 -3.63
C PHE A 161 -5.02 0.88 -3.79
N LEU A 162 -5.46 0.50 -4.99
CA LEU A 162 -6.24 -0.73 -5.20
C LEU A 162 -5.43 -1.87 -5.84
N PHE A 163 -4.57 -1.56 -6.81
CA PHE A 163 -3.96 -2.59 -7.67
C PHE A 163 -2.45 -2.76 -7.45
N SER A 164 -1.73 -1.70 -7.10
CA SER A 164 -0.27 -1.71 -7.05
C SER A 164 0.34 -2.64 -6.00
N ARG A 165 -0.45 -3.09 -5.02
CA ARG A 165 -0.01 -3.87 -3.84
C ARG A 165 1.08 -3.17 -3.01
N LEU A 166 1.18 -1.84 -3.10
CA LEU A 166 1.99 -1.04 -2.18
C LEU A 166 1.46 -1.17 -0.75
N LEU A 167 2.38 -1.20 0.20
CA LEU A 167 2.03 -1.02 1.61
C LEU A 167 1.53 0.41 1.82
N PHE A 168 0.64 0.58 2.80
CA PHE A 168 -0.08 1.80 3.11
C PHE A 168 0.83 3.04 3.16
N LEU A 169 1.94 2.97 3.89
CA LEU A 169 2.87 4.10 4.02
C LEU A 169 3.46 4.52 2.67
N ASN A 170 3.84 3.54 1.85
CA ASN A 170 4.42 3.83 0.53
C ASN A 170 3.35 4.40 -0.42
N ALA A 171 2.15 3.82 -0.43
CA ALA A 171 1.02 4.31 -1.22
C ALA A 171 0.66 5.76 -0.83
N MET A 172 0.62 6.05 0.48
CA MET A 172 0.32 7.38 1.00
C MET A 172 1.37 8.40 0.60
N LEU A 173 2.66 8.06 0.65
CA LEU A 173 3.74 8.95 0.22
C LEU A 173 3.62 9.33 -1.26
N VAL A 174 3.33 8.36 -2.13
CA VAL A 174 3.13 8.62 -3.57
C VAL A 174 1.85 9.44 -3.80
N ALA A 175 0.77 9.15 -3.09
CA ALA A 175 -0.47 9.93 -3.18
C ALA A 175 -0.28 11.38 -2.74
N LEU A 176 0.45 11.63 -1.66
CA LEU A 176 0.80 12.97 -1.22
C LEU A 176 1.68 13.70 -2.23
N PHE A 177 2.61 12.99 -2.87
CA PHE A 177 3.38 13.54 -3.99
C PHE A 177 2.47 13.98 -5.15
N ILE A 178 1.45 13.20 -5.50
CA ILE A 178 0.48 13.55 -6.54
C ILE A 178 -0.28 14.83 -6.20
N VAL A 179 -0.86 14.89 -4.99
CA VAL A 179 -1.66 16.04 -4.55
C VAL A 179 -0.79 17.30 -4.46
N ALA A 180 0.41 17.20 -3.88
CA ALA A 180 1.33 18.31 -3.76
C ALA A 180 1.86 18.76 -5.13
N GLY A 181 2.25 17.83 -5.98
CA GLY A 181 2.76 18.11 -7.33
C GLY A 181 1.72 18.80 -8.20
N TYR A 182 0.47 18.32 -8.20
CA TYR A 182 -0.63 19.01 -8.87
C TYR A 182 -0.83 20.44 -8.33
N GLY A 183 -0.88 20.59 -7.01
CA GLY A 183 -1.06 21.90 -6.37
C GLY A 183 0.02 22.91 -6.72
N ILE A 184 1.28 22.48 -6.73
CA ILE A 184 2.43 23.31 -7.09
C ILE A 184 2.34 23.76 -8.56
N ILE A 185 2.10 22.82 -9.48
CA ILE A 185 1.99 23.14 -10.91
C ILE A 185 0.81 24.07 -11.20
N ALA A 186 -0.35 23.80 -10.60
CA ALA A 186 -1.54 24.64 -10.79
C ALA A 186 -1.31 26.09 -10.33
N VAL A 187 -0.67 26.28 -9.18
CA VAL A 187 -0.42 27.63 -8.64
C VAL A 187 0.71 28.35 -9.39
N ILE A 188 1.84 27.69 -9.62
CA ILE A 188 3.06 28.35 -10.13
C ILE A 188 3.05 28.47 -11.65
N TYR A 189 2.65 27.42 -12.37
CA TYR A 189 2.76 27.37 -13.84
C TYR A 189 1.44 27.72 -14.51
N GLN A 190 0.31 27.28 -13.95
CA GLN A 190 -1.00 27.54 -14.52
C GLN A 190 -1.63 28.86 -14.03
N ASN A 191 -1.01 29.55 -13.08
CA ASN A 191 -1.56 30.78 -12.49
C ASN A 191 -3.03 30.65 -12.09
N SER A 192 -3.44 29.50 -11.54
CA SER A 192 -4.87 29.21 -11.32
C SER A 192 -5.55 30.19 -10.35
N LEU A 193 -4.78 30.97 -9.58
CA LEU A 193 -5.28 32.00 -8.65
C LEU A 193 -5.54 33.38 -9.29
N SER A 194 -5.29 33.53 -10.60
CA SER A 194 -5.40 34.81 -11.32
C SER A 194 -6.84 35.27 -11.55
N SER A 195 -7.79 34.34 -11.68
CA SER A 195 -9.20 34.62 -11.95
C SER A 195 -10.11 33.78 -11.07
N PHE A 196 -11.31 34.27 -10.77
CA PHE A 196 -12.31 33.55 -9.98
C PHE A 196 -12.65 32.18 -10.60
N GLN A 197 -12.81 32.12 -11.92
CA GLN A 197 -13.14 30.88 -12.63
C GLN A 197 -12.02 29.84 -12.53
N ASN A 198 -10.77 30.25 -12.75
CA ASN A 198 -9.59 29.38 -12.64
C ASN A 198 -9.39 28.91 -11.19
N THR A 199 -9.67 29.78 -10.22
CA THR A 199 -9.57 29.45 -8.80
C THR A 199 -10.63 28.42 -8.42
N GLY A 200 -11.86 28.58 -8.93
CA GLY A 200 -12.95 27.60 -8.73
C GLY A 200 -12.59 26.22 -9.28
N LEU A 201 -12.02 26.16 -10.49
CA LEU A 201 -11.58 24.90 -11.10
C LEU A 201 -10.45 24.24 -10.30
N PHE A 202 -9.47 25.03 -9.85
CA PHE A 202 -8.38 24.55 -9.01
C PHE A 202 -8.87 23.97 -7.68
N ILE A 203 -9.80 24.67 -7.00
CA ILE A 203 -10.43 24.19 -5.75
C ILE A 203 -11.13 22.87 -6.01
N ASN A 204 -11.97 22.80 -7.04
CA ASN A 204 -12.73 21.62 -7.39
C ASN A 204 -11.82 20.40 -7.59
N ASN A 205 -10.81 20.54 -8.46
CA ASN A 205 -9.89 19.45 -8.78
C ASN A 205 -9.07 19.00 -7.56
N THR A 206 -8.65 19.96 -6.72
CA THR A 206 -7.90 19.67 -5.49
C THR A 206 -8.77 18.93 -4.47
N ILE A 207 -10.05 19.30 -4.34
CA ILE A 207 -11.01 18.59 -3.47
C ILE A 207 -11.20 17.15 -3.96
N PHE A 208 -11.37 16.93 -5.26
CA PHE A 208 -11.48 15.57 -5.82
C PHE A 208 -10.25 14.71 -5.52
N LEU A 209 -9.05 15.25 -5.73
CA LEU A 209 -7.80 14.55 -5.42
C LEU A 209 -7.64 14.30 -3.91
N ALA A 210 -8.00 15.26 -3.07
CA ALA A 210 -7.93 15.12 -1.62
C ALA A 210 -8.90 14.06 -1.09
N ILE A 211 -10.16 14.06 -1.56
CA ILE A 211 -11.16 13.06 -1.19
C ILE A 211 -10.69 11.67 -1.62
N LEU A 212 -10.19 11.53 -2.86
CA LEU A 212 -9.65 10.27 -3.33
C LEU A 212 -8.44 9.80 -2.52
N CYS A 213 -7.57 10.73 -2.09
CA CYS A 213 -6.47 10.42 -1.20
C CYS A 213 -6.98 9.81 0.11
N VAL A 214 -7.98 10.45 0.75
CA VAL A 214 -8.56 9.95 2.00
C VAL A 214 -9.22 8.59 1.79
N VAL A 215 -10.16 8.46 0.84
CA VAL A 215 -10.90 7.21 0.60
C VAL A 215 -9.95 6.09 0.18
N GLY A 216 -9.01 6.37 -0.71
CA GLY A 216 -8.00 5.42 -1.17
C GLY A 216 -7.05 4.99 -0.05
N SER A 217 -6.66 5.91 0.84
CA SER A 217 -5.82 5.60 2.00
C SER A 217 -6.52 4.63 2.96
N ILE A 218 -7.83 4.81 3.20
CA ILE A 218 -8.64 3.90 4.02
C ILE A 218 -8.70 2.52 3.35
N ALA A 219 -8.99 2.47 2.05
CA ALA A 219 -9.06 1.20 1.32
C ALA A 219 -7.73 0.42 1.36
N CYS A 220 -6.62 1.11 1.11
CA CYS A 220 -5.28 0.52 1.14
C CYS A 220 -4.91 0.04 2.55
N TYR A 221 -5.26 0.82 3.59
CA TYR A 221 -5.08 0.41 4.98
C TYR A 221 -5.86 -0.88 5.29
N LEU A 222 -7.13 -0.96 4.90
CA LEU A 222 -7.95 -2.16 5.13
C LEU A 222 -7.40 -3.38 4.39
N PHE A 223 -6.93 -3.23 3.14
CA PHE A 223 -6.30 -4.33 2.40
C PHE A 223 -5.00 -4.82 3.06
N GLU A 224 -4.16 -3.90 3.54
CA GLU A 224 -2.96 -4.26 4.29
C GLU A 224 -3.32 -4.96 5.59
N GLN A 225 -4.27 -4.42 6.36
CA GLN A 225 -4.73 -5.00 7.62
C GLN A 225 -5.27 -6.41 7.42
N ASN A 226 -6.13 -6.62 6.42
CA ASN A 226 -6.66 -7.93 6.09
C ASN A 226 -5.54 -8.92 5.70
N SER A 227 -4.55 -8.46 4.92
CA SER A 227 -3.40 -9.29 4.55
C SER A 227 -2.55 -9.67 5.77
N ARG A 228 -2.40 -8.75 6.74
CA ARG A 228 -1.69 -9.00 8.01
C ARG A 228 -2.44 -10.00 8.88
N LEU A 229 -3.76 -9.87 9.00
CA LEU A 229 -4.61 -10.78 9.78
C LEU A 229 -4.62 -12.19 9.20
N ASP A 230 -4.74 -12.31 7.87
CA ASP A 230 -4.66 -13.57 7.16
C ASP A 230 -3.31 -14.27 7.40
N PHE A 231 -2.21 -13.54 7.25
CA PHE A 231 -0.86 -14.04 7.59
C PHE A 231 -0.75 -14.48 9.05
N LEU A 232 -1.20 -13.67 10.01
CA LEU A 232 -1.12 -14.00 11.43
C LEU A 232 -1.95 -15.24 11.79
N THR A 233 -3.10 -15.41 11.13
CA THR A 233 -3.94 -16.60 11.29
C THR A 233 -3.21 -17.85 10.80
N ARG A 234 -2.68 -17.83 9.56
CA ARG A 234 -1.86 -18.92 9.01
C ARG A 234 -0.64 -19.22 9.87
N TYR A 235 0.07 -18.19 10.31
CA TYR A 235 1.26 -18.32 11.15
C TYR A 235 0.93 -18.98 12.49
N THR A 236 -0.18 -18.58 13.13
CA THR A 236 -0.60 -19.14 14.41
C THR A 236 -1.00 -20.61 14.28
N ILE A 237 -1.72 -20.97 13.21
CA ILE A 237 -2.07 -22.38 12.92
C ILE A 237 -0.81 -23.22 12.73
N ALA A 238 0.14 -22.75 11.92
CA ALA A 238 1.40 -23.47 11.69
C ALA A 238 2.21 -23.64 12.97
N TYR A 239 2.29 -22.60 13.79
CA TYR A 239 2.99 -22.64 15.08
C TYR A 239 2.34 -23.64 16.05
N LYS A 240 1.01 -23.66 16.14
CA LYS A 240 0.27 -24.61 16.99
C LYS A 240 0.35 -26.05 16.48
N ALA A 241 0.32 -26.26 15.17
CA ALA A 241 0.54 -27.57 14.58
C ALA A 241 1.92 -28.12 14.92
N GLN A 242 2.95 -27.27 14.92
CA GLN A 242 4.30 -27.67 15.33
C GLN A 242 4.37 -28.05 16.82
N GLU A 243 3.69 -27.31 17.70
CA GLU A 243 3.61 -27.66 19.14
C GLU A 243 2.91 -29.02 19.36
N LEU A 244 1.82 -29.27 18.64
CA LEU A 244 1.11 -30.56 18.69
C LEU A 244 1.96 -31.72 18.20
N LEU A 245 2.72 -31.55 17.11
CA LEU A 245 3.62 -32.59 16.61
C LEU A 245 4.74 -32.91 17.61
N ALA A 246 5.33 -31.88 18.24
CA ALA A 246 6.36 -32.08 19.26
C ALA A 246 5.82 -32.80 20.51
N TYR A 247 4.57 -32.51 20.90
CA TYR A 247 3.88 -33.25 21.95
C TYR A 247 3.63 -34.70 21.53
N TYR A 248 3.17 -34.94 20.30
CA TYR A 248 2.91 -36.28 19.78
C TYR A 248 4.17 -37.15 19.83
N GLU A 249 5.30 -36.61 19.38
CA GLU A 249 6.59 -37.30 19.33
C GLU A 249 7.11 -37.66 20.74
N HIS A 250 6.76 -36.85 21.75
CA HIS A 250 7.18 -37.11 23.13
C HIS A 250 6.23 -38.05 23.88
N THR A 251 4.92 -37.88 23.70
CA THR A 251 3.91 -38.53 24.55
C THR A 251 3.35 -39.80 23.90
N ASN A 252 3.52 -39.98 22.58
CA ASN A 252 2.92 -41.07 21.79
C ASN A 252 1.45 -41.37 22.19
N PRO A 253 0.57 -40.35 22.24
CA PRO A 253 -0.81 -40.53 22.67
C PRO A 253 -1.56 -41.43 21.69
N THR A 254 -2.48 -42.24 22.20
CA THR A 254 -3.33 -43.07 21.34
C THR A 254 -4.28 -42.18 20.51
N PRO A 255 -4.71 -42.61 19.30
CA PRO A 255 -5.62 -41.83 18.46
C PRO A 255 -6.93 -41.43 19.16
N LYS A 256 -7.37 -42.23 20.13
CA LYS A 256 -8.57 -41.99 20.95
C LYS A 256 -8.37 -40.83 21.92
N GLU A 257 -7.26 -40.83 22.66
CA GLU A 257 -6.90 -39.75 23.59
C GLU A 257 -6.73 -38.42 22.85
N LEU A 258 -6.17 -38.46 21.63
CA LEU A 258 -6.01 -37.26 20.83
C LEU A 258 -7.35 -36.71 20.32
N LEU A 259 -8.27 -37.59 19.90
CA LEU A 259 -9.61 -37.19 19.47
C LEU A 259 -10.41 -36.60 20.64
N ASP A 260 -10.32 -37.21 21.83
CA ASP A 260 -10.98 -36.72 23.04
C ASP A 260 -10.42 -35.37 23.47
N MET A 261 -9.11 -35.16 23.32
CA MET A 261 -8.45 -33.88 23.56
C MET A 261 -8.87 -32.81 22.56
N ILE A 262 -8.88 -33.11 21.25
CA ILE A 262 -9.31 -32.17 20.19
C ILE A 262 -10.79 -31.79 20.39
N ASN A 263 -11.66 -32.76 20.67
CA ASN A 263 -13.06 -32.51 20.98
C ASN A 263 -13.21 -31.67 22.26
N GLY A 264 -12.41 -31.95 23.29
CA GLY A 264 -12.35 -31.16 24.51
C GLY A 264 -11.95 -29.70 24.29
N ILE A 265 -10.93 -29.46 23.44
CA ILE A 265 -10.44 -28.13 23.06
C ILE A 265 -11.49 -27.39 22.21
N ARG A 266 -12.14 -28.09 21.27
CA ARG A 266 -13.18 -27.53 20.39
C ARG A 266 -14.38 -26.99 21.15
N HIS A 267 -14.72 -27.60 22.29
CA HIS A 267 -15.90 -27.25 23.08
C HIS A 267 -15.62 -26.34 24.28
N SER A 268 -14.36 -26.07 24.63
CA SER A 268 -14.02 -25.24 25.81
C SER A 268 -12.75 -24.39 25.60
N PRO A 269 -12.86 -23.04 25.56
CA PRO A 269 -11.71 -22.13 25.53
C PRO A 269 -10.76 -22.30 26.72
N ARG A 270 -11.29 -22.77 27.86
CA ARG A 270 -10.55 -22.97 29.11
C ARG A 270 -9.59 -24.16 29.03
N LYS A 271 -10.02 -25.25 28.39
CA LYS A 271 -9.18 -26.43 28.13
C LYS A 271 -8.05 -26.13 27.15
N LEU A 272 -8.29 -25.25 26.17
CA LEU A 272 -7.22 -24.73 25.33
C LEU A 272 -6.20 -23.95 26.17
N GLN A 273 -6.65 -23.08 27.07
CA GLN A 273 -5.75 -22.35 27.96
C GLN A 273 -4.90 -23.28 28.83
N GLU A 274 -5.51 -24.27 29.50
CA GLU A 274 -4.84 -25.25 30.34
C GLU A 274 -3.75 -26.01 29.57
N PHE A 275 -4.10 -26.55 28.40
CA PHE A 275 -3.16 -27.24 27.50
C PHE A 275 -1.99 -26.36 27.06
N LEU A 276 -2.27 -25.09 26.74
CA LEU A 276 -1.23 -24.15 26.37
C LEU A 276 -0.29 -23.81 27.54
N THR A 277 -0.82 -23.69 28.76
CA THR A 277 0.02 -23.54 29.97
C THR A 277 0.88 -24.76 30.23
N GLU A 278 0.37 -25.98 30.02
CA GLU A 278 1.14 -27.21 30.13
C GLU A 278 2.30 -27.28 29.13
N ILE A 279 2.03 -26.95 27.86
CA ILE A 279 3.08 -26.87 26.83
C ILE A 279 4.14 -25.84 27.18
N LEU A 280 3.74 -24.66 27.68
CA LEU A 280 4.66 -23.60 28.08
C LEU A 280 5.49 -24.00 29.31
N ALA A 281 4.89 -24.67 30.29
CA ALA A 281 5.57 -25.19 31.47
C ALA A 281 6.62 -26.25 31.07
N PHE A 282 6.27 -27.15 30.14
CA PHE A 282 7.18 -28.16 29.59
C PHE A 282 8.41 -27.54 28.89
N GLN A 283 8.23 -26.43 28.16
CA GLN A 283 9.36 -25.71 27.56
C GLN A 283 10.25 -25.03 28.60
N SER A 284 9.68 -24.46 29.66
CA SER A 284 10.44 -23.81 30.73
C SER A 284 11.34 -24.81 31.48
N SER A 285 10.88 -26.06 31.67
CA SER A 285 11.69 -27.11 32.31
C SER A 285 12.82 -27.63 31.41
N LYS A 286 12.69 -27.47 30.09
CA LYS A 286 13.70 -27.86 29.10
C LYS A 286 14.76 -26.76 28.91
N SER A 287 14.38 -25.49 29.02
CA SER A 287 15.30 -24.34 28.93
C SER A 287 16.17 -24.14 30.18
N GLY A 288 15.77 -24.69 31.34
CA GLY A 288 16.54 -24.63 32.59
C GLY A 288 17.60 -25.73 32.77
N LYS A 289 17.80 -26.59 31.75
CA LYS A 289 18.79 -27.68 31.76
C LYS A 289 20.01 -27.44 30.86
N ASN A 290 20.21 -26.23 30.35
CA ASN A 290 21.41 -25.81 29.62
C ASN A 290 22.17 -24.75 30.41
#